data_AF-A0AAD1RB42-F1
#
_entry.id   AF-A0AAD1RB42-F1
#
_cell.length_a   1.000
_cell.length_b   1.000
_cell.length_c   1.000
_cell.angle_alpha   90.00
_cell.angle_beta   90.00
_cell.angle_gamma   90.00
#
_symmetry.space_group_name_H-M   'P 1'
#
loop_
_entity.id
_entity.type
_entity.pdbx_description
1 polymer ?
#
loop_
_entity_poly.entity_id
_entity_poly.type
_entity_poly.pdbx_seq_one_letter_code
_entity_poly.pdbx_strand_id
1 'polypeptide(L)' 'SRTATLPTDYAGVKRLADLSATMLRRRKALHQVTATHRNNNIRYYWGYPTKLLVIKDGTLTFLHTPEE' A
#
# COMPACT_ATOMS: atom_id res chain seq x y z
N SER A 1 -13.34 18.57 -14.89
CA SER A 1 -13.30 17.47 -13.90
C SER A 1 -14.08 17.87 -12.66
N ARG A 2 -15.24 17.25 -12.42
CA ARG A 2 -16.11 17.55 -11.25
C ARG A 2 -15.61 16.75 -10.06
N THR A 3 -15.01 17.40 -9.07
CA THR A 3 -14.76 16.79 -7.76
C THR A 3 -16.10 16.52 -7.10
N ALA A 4 -16.54 15.26 -7.09
CA ALA A 4 -17.71 14.86 -6.33
C ALA A 4 -17.37 15.01 -4.84
N THR A 5 -17.81 16.10 -4.23
CA THR A 5 -17.77 16.30 -2.79
C THR A 5 -18.60 15.18 -2.16
N LEU A 6 -17.94 14.28 -1.45
CA LEU A 6 -18.62 13.23 -0.70
C LEU A 6 -19.57 13.85 0.32
N PRO A 7 -20.79 13.32 0.51
CA PRO A 7 -21.71 13.80 1.56
C PRO A 7 -21.04 13.73 2.95
N THR A 8 -21.40 14.65 3.84
CA THR A 8 -20.83 14.81 5.18
C THR A 8 -20.90 13.53 6.03
N ASP A 9 -21.90 12.68 5.79
CA ASP A 9 -22.09 11.40 6.48
C ASP A 9 -21.03 10.35 6.13
N TYR A 10 -20.23 10.59 5.08
CA TYR A 10 -19.08 9.76 4.71
C TYR A 10 -17.76 10.28 5.33
N ALA A 11 -17.80 11.28 6.22
CA ALA A 11 -16.65 11.72 6.99
C ALA A 11 -16.14 10.56 7.87
N GLY A 12 -15.04 9.93 7.45
CA GLY A 12 -14.47 8.75 8.11
C GLY A 12 -14.53 7.47 7.29
N VAL A 13 -15.22 7.46 6.15
CA VAL A 13 -15.23 6.30 5.25
C VAL A 13 -13.93 6.26 4.45
N LYS A 14 -13.12 5.23 4.70
CA LYS A 14 -11.87 5.01 3.98
C LYS A 14 -12.17 4.40 2.61
N ARG A 15 -11.90 5.14 1.53
CA ARG A 15 -11.89 4.56 0.18
C ARG A 15 -10.74 3.57 0.06
N LEU A 16 -11.07 2.30 -0.12
CA LEU A 16 -10.11 1.25 -0.44
C LEU A 16 -10.22 0.92 -1.92
N ALA A 17 -9.08 0.60 -2.55
CA ALA A 17 -9.10 0.05 -3.89
C ALA A 17 -9.79 -1.32 -3.84
N ASP A 18 -10.65 -1.59 -4.82
CA ASP A 18 -11.19 -2.92 -5.02
C ASP A 18 -10.06 -3.83 -5.52
N LEU A 19 -9.68 -4.79 -4.69
CA LEU A 19 -8.57 -5.71 -4.93
C LEU A 19 -9.13 -7.13 -4.94
N SER A 20 -8.70 -7.93 -5.92
CA SER A 20 -9.06 -9.35 -5.94
C SER A 20 -8.56 -10.05 -4.66
N ALA A 21 -9.20 -11.17 -4.28
CA ALA A 21 -8.79 -11.94 -3.10
C ALA A 21 -7.29 -12.33 -3.13
N THR A 22 -6.74 -12.62 -4.32
CA THR A 22 -5.32 -12.91 -4.51
C THR A 22 -4.44 -11.70 -4.19
N MET A 23 -4.83 -10.49 -4.60
CA MET A 23 -4.12 -9.26 -4.27
C MET A 23 -4.21 -8.93 -2.78
N LEU A 24 -5.37 -9.12 -2.15
CA LEU A 24 -5.52 -8.95 -0.70
C LEU A 24 -4.59 -9.88 0.10
N ARG A 25 -4.44 -11.14 -0.32
CA ARG A 25 -3.48 -12.09 0.28
C ARG A 25 -2.04 -11.60 0.14
N ARG A 26 -1.63 -11.13 -1.04
CA ARG A 26 -0.30 -10.55 -1.27
C ARG A 26 -0.05 -9.33 -0.39
N ARG A 27 -1.05 -8.45 -0.25
CA ARG A 27 -0.96 -7.29 0.65
C ARG A 27 -0.80 -7.70 2.11
N LYS A 28 -1.53 -8.74 2.54
CA LYS A 28 -1.42 -9.31 3.88
C LYS A 28 -0.04 -9.92 4.12
N ALA A 29 0.54 -10.63 3.15
CA ALA A 29 1.89 -11.19 3.26
C ALA A 29 2.95 -10.08 3.47
N LEU A 30 2.82 -8.98 2.73
CA LEU A 30 3.69 -7.80 2.87
C LEU A 30 3.45 -7.01 4.17
N HIS A 31 2.40 -7.31 4.94
CA HIS A 31 2.13 -6.60 6.19
C HIS A 31 3.27 -6.78 7.20
N GLN A 32 3.81 -7.99 7.35
CA GLN A 32 4.96 -8.24 8.23
C GLN A 32 6.18 -7.41 7.79
N VAL A 33 6.45 -7.35 6.49
CA VAL A 33 7.52 -6.53 5.91
C VAL A 33 7.32 -5.07 6.27
N THR A 34 6.13 -4.50 6.04
CA THR A 34 5.83 -3.11 6.38
C THR A 34 5.89 -2.81 7.88
N ALA A 35 5.59 -3.79 8.75
CA ALA A 35 5.73 -3.64 10.20
C ALA A 35 7.21 -3.51 10.58
N THR A 36 8.08 -4.36 10.03
CA THR A 36 9.54 -4.24 10.21
C THR A 36 10.06 -2.90 9.69
N HIS A 37 9.61 -2.44 8.52
CA HIS A 37 10.02 -1.14 7.98
C HIS A 37 9.59 0.01 8.91
N ARG A 38 8.35 -0.01 9.40
CA ARG A 38 7.84 0.97 10.36
C ARG A 38 8.66 1.00 11.64
N ASN A 39 8.98 -0.17 12.20
CA ASN A 39 9.75 -0.27 13.45
C ASN A 39 11.18 0.23 13.30
N ASN A 40 11.78 0.07 12.11
CA ASN A 40 13.14 0.53 11.80
C ASN A 40 13.18 1.93 11.17
N ASN A 41 12.05 2.67 11.19
CA ASN A 41 11.93 4.01 10.60
C ASN A 41 12.31 4.08 9.10
N ILE A 42 12.11 2.98 8.38
CA ILE A 42 12.36 2.89 6.94
C ILE A 42 11.11 3.37 6.21
N ARG A 43 11.26 4.38 5.35
CA ARG A 43 10.17 4.89 4.52
C ARG A 43 9.78 3.88 3.45
N TYR A 44 8.49 3.59 3.35
CA TYR A 44 7.91 2.75 2.31
C TYR A 44 6.62 3.34 1.76
N TYR A 45 6.25 2.93 0.56
CA TYR A 45 5.06 3.38 -0.15
C TYR A 45 4.29 2.17 -0.71
N TRP A 46 2.97 2.32 -0.82
CA TRP A 46 2.12 1.35 -1.50
C TRP A 46 1.82 1.82 -2.92
N GLY A 47 2.23 1.05 -3.91
CA GLY A 47 1.83 1.21 -5.31
C GLY A 47 0.68 0.28 -5.65
N TYR A 48 -0.15 0.72 -6.60
CA TYR A 48 -1.23 -0.10 -7.14
C TYR A 48 -0.67 -1.22 -8.05
N PRO A 49 -1.26 -2.44 -8.05
CA PRO A 49 -2.33 -2.90 -7.14
C PRO A 49 -1.82 -3.39 -5.77
N THR A 50 -0.65 -4.02 -5.72
CA THR A 50 0.03 -4.46 -4.49
C THR A 50 1.54 -4.47 -4.70
N LYS A 51 2.13 -3.29 -4.87
CA LYS A 51 3.58 -3.11 -4.95
C LYS A 51 4.06 -2.41 -3.69
N LEU A 52 5.03 -2.98 -2.97
CA LEU A 52 5.69 -2.30 -1.87
C LEU A 52 6.94 -1.64 -2.41
N LEU A 53 7.07 -0.33 -2.23
CA LEU A 53 8.22 0.44 -2.71
C LEU A 53 8.98 1.00 -1.52
N VAL A 54 10.30 0.93 -1.56
CA VAL A 54 11.19 1.41 -0.50
C VAL A 54 12.20 2.37 -1.07
N ILE A 55 12.61 3.36 -0.28
CA ILE A 55 13.71 4.23 -0.67
C ILE A 55 15.00 3.56 -0.20
N LYS A 56 15.85 3.19 -1.17
CA LYS A 56 17.20 2.69 -0.94
C LYS A 56 18.17 3.64 -1.65
N ASP A 57 19.08 4.24 -0.89
CA ASP A 57 20.10 5.16 -1.42
C ASP A 57 19.51 6.31 -2.27
N GLY A 58 18.37 6.86 -1.83
CA GLY A 58 17.64 7.92 -2.55
C GLY A 58 16.84 7.44 -3.76
N THR A 59 16.95 6.17 -4.13
CA THR A 59 16.24 5.57 -5.27
C THR A 59 15.07 4.72 -4.81
N LEU A 60 13.94 4.87 -5.48
CA LEU A 60 12.71 4.15 -5.16
C LEU A 60 12.77 2.76 -5.80
N THR A 61 12.90 1.72 -4.97
CA THR A 61 13.09 0.33 -5.38
C THR A 61 11.84 -0.49 -5.05
N PHE A 62 11.47 -1.40 -5.95
CA PHE A 62 10.36 -2.33 -5.74
C PHE A 62 10.81 -3.52 -4.90
N LEU A 63 10.07 -3.84 -3.85
CA LEU A 63 10.17 -5.12 -3.18
C LEU A 63 9.23 -6.10 -3.89
N HIS A 64 9.82 -7.05 -4.63
CA HIS A 64 9.09 -8.22 -5.12
C HIS A 64 8.78 -9.14 -3.95
N THR A 65 7.55 -9.63 -3.89
CA THR A 65 7.21 -10.79 -3.04
C THR A 65 7.98 -12.01 -3.59
N PRO A 66 8.57 -12.86 -2.73
CA PRO A 66 9.37 -14.02 -3.15
C PRO A 66 8.55 -15.18 -3.78
N GLU A 67 7.56 -14.88 -4.62
CA GLU A 67 6.71 -15.87 -5.32
C GLU A 67 6.58 -15.54 -6.82
N GLU A 68 7.69 -15.18 -7.47
CA GLU A 68 7.82 -15.24 -8.94
C GLU A 68 8.92 -16.23 -9.32
#